data_AF-A0A2N5SIP8-F1
#
_entry.id   AF-A0A2N5SIP8-F1
#
_cell.length_a   1.000
_cell.length_b   1.000
_cell.length_c   1.000
_cell.angle_alpha   90.00
_cell.angle_beta   90.00
_cell.angle_gamma   90.00
#
_symmetry.space_group_name_H-M   'P 1'
#
loop_
_entity.id
_entity.type
_entity.pdbx_description
1 polymer ?
#
loop_
_entity_poly.entity_id
_entity_poly.type
_entity_poly.pdbx_seq_one_letter_code
_entity_poly.pdbx_strand_id
1 'polypeptide(L)'
;MSTSAAPADPPTTTSKKSHPSPRPEGLPTLTVFDGVANALLLSSIGVLLGILFVVFTTDYALLYTNAPTTADAYLVAEQAYLKLWTTPLAVKAIFHLLLLLPILTLSIKLSRYTEAAIYFDGVSLGLILLVLGLYTGSTIPNLRKLAFTPSTQELVQLVKNSPHLIIPDHFAPISPASIIQRLIVFLSHPARILLKPQKALEQEQEFAKSMELNPIDTTSRHELLSVTAAGHSIAIFLLVGIILLQIGKVYAEIEDARLKAQFESQHVPKEKKDQ
;
A
#
# COMPACT_ATOMS: atom_id res chain seq x y z
N MET A 1 -11.09 10.72 96.32
CA MET A 1 -10.40 11.99 95.95
C MET A 1 -8.94 11.80 96.33
N SER A 2 -7.94 11.78 95.47
CA SER A 2 -7.85 12.02 94.03
C SER A 2 -6.68 11.19 93.47
N THR A 3 -6.89 10.65 92.28
CA THR A 3 -5.92 9.95 91.43
C THR A 3 -5.01 10.95 90.69
N SER A 4 -3.73 10.59 90.49
CA SER A 4 -2.83 11.26 89.53
C SER A 4 -1.69 10.27 89.21
N ALA A 5 -1.85 9.44 88.17
CA ALA A 5 -1.50 9.66 86.76
C ALA A 5 0.03 9.58 86.50
N ALA A 6 0.45 8.40 86.01
CA ALA A 6 1.79 8.14 85.49
C ALA A 6 2.00 8.80 84.12
N PRO A 7 3.24 9.16 83.73
CA PRO A 7 3.50 9.88 82.47
C PRO A 7 3.38 8.94 81.27
N ALA A 8 2.71 9.42 80.22
CA ALA A 8 2.51 8.74 78.96
C ALA A 8 3.80 8.70 78.11
N ASP A 9 4.09 7.54 77.53
CA ASP A 9 5.11 7.39 76.48
C ASP A 9 4.74 8.22 75.23
N PRO A 10 5.72 8.81 74.53
CA PRO A 10 5.45 9.57 73.32
C PRO A 10 4.99 8.63 72.18
N PRO A 11 4.08 9.07 71.30
CA PRO A 11 3.59 8.24 70.21
C PRO A 11 4.74 7.97 69.22
N THR A 12 5.05 6.70 69.02
CA THR A 12 5.86 6.22 67.89
C THR A 12 5.28 6.76 66.60
N THR A 13 5.97 7.72 65.98
CA THR A 13 5.71 8.15 64.61
C THR A 13 5.98 6.97 63.69
N THR A 14 4.94 6.20 63.36
CA THR A 14 4.99 5.25 62.27
C THR A 14 5.13 6.06 60.99
N SER A 15 6.36 6.12 60.48
CA SER A 15 6.65 6.62 59.14
C SER A 15 5.68 5.96 58.16
N LYS A 16 4.73 6.76 57.66
CA LYS A 16 3.79 6.40 56.61
C LYS A 16 4.62 5.87 55.44
N LYS A 17 4.76 4.55 55.32
CA LYS A 17 5.35 3.91 54.14
C LYS A 17 4.50 4.38 52.97
N SER A 18 5.04 5.28 52.15
CA SER A 18 4.43 5.66 50.90
C SER A 18 4.31 4.38 50.08
N HIS A 19 3.10 3.87 49.91
CA HIS A 19 2.84 2.89 48.87
C HIS A 19 3.38 3.49 47.56
N PRO A 20 4.26 2.78 46.84
CA PRO A 20 4.59 3.20 45.50
C PRO A 20 3.28 3.22 44.72
N SER A 21 2.93 4.35 44.11
CA SER A 21 1.85 4.38 43.12
C SER A 21 2.08 3.22 42.16
N PRO A 22 1.03 2.45 41.79
CA PRO A 22 1.19 1.46 40.74
C PRO A 22 1.76 2.22 39.54
N ARG A 23 2.97 1.81 39.12
CA ARG A 23 3.52 2.27 37.85
C ARG A 23 2.46 1.91 36.81
N PRO A 24 2.07 2.80 35.89
CA PRO A 24 1.20 2.40 34.80
C PRO A 24 1.98 1.35 33.97
N GLU A 25 1.77 0.08 34.30
CA GLU A 25 2.27 -1.02 33.50
C GLU A 25 1.42 -1.06 32.23
N GLY A 26 2.10 -0.81 31.11
CA GLY A 26 1.59 -1.09 29.78
C GLY A 26 1.01 0.11 29.04
N LEU A 27 1.89 0.95 28.48
CA LEU A 27 1.64 1.40 27.09
C LEU A 27 1.33 0.15 26.25
N PRO A 28 0.42 0.22 25.26
CA PRO A 28 0.06 -0.93 24.46
C PRO A 28 1.35 -1.61 24.02
N THR A 29 1.49 -2.90 24.31
CA THR A 29 2.57 -3.71 23.79
C THR A 29 2.33 -3.81 22.29
N LEU A 30 2.76 -2.76 21.56
CA LEU A 30 2.98 -2.84 20.12
C LEU A 30 3.95 -4.00 19.98
N THR A 31 3.41 -5.16 19.62
CA THR A 31 4.23 -6.34 19.50
C THR A 31 5.30 -6.02 18.46
N VAL A 32 6.51 -6.56 18.61
CA VAL A 32 7.55 -6.37 17.58
C VAL A 32 7.00 -6.72 16.19
N PHE A 33 6.10 -7.71 16.13
CA PHE A 33 5.35 -8.08 14.95
C PHE A 33 4.46 -6.95 14.40
N ASP A 34 3.71 -6.25 15.24
CA ASP A 34 2.88 -5.11 14.81
C ASP A 34 3.72 -3.94 14.28
N GLY A 35 4.85 -3.68 14.93
CA GLY A 35 5.82 -2.69 14.45
C GLY A 35 6.39 -3.04 13.08
N VAL A 36 6.83 -4.29 12.89
CA VAL A 36 7.37 -4.78 11.62
C VAL A 36 6.30 -4.78 10.52
N ALA A 37 5.09 -5.25 10.80
CA ALA A 37 3.99 -5.27 9.84
C ALA A 37 3.61 -3.84 9.39
N ASN A 38 3.54 -2.90 10.34
CA ASN A 38 3.30 -1.49 10.02
C ASN A 38 4.45 -0.90 9.19
N ALA A 39 5.71 -1.16 9.54
CA ALA A 39 6.86 -0.66 8.78
C ALA A 39 6.88 -1.21 7.35
N LEU A 40 6.61 -2.50 7.16
CA LEU A 40 6.50 -3.11 5.83
C LEU A 40 5.35 -2.53 5.01
N LEU A 41 4.19 -2.35 5.63
CA LEU A 41 3.02 -1.73 4.98
C LEU A 41 3.33 -0.30 4.53
N LEU A 42 3.80 0.55 5.45
CA LEU A 42 4.05 1.96 5.21
C LEU A 42 5.21 2.18 4.24
N SER A 43 6.27 1.37 4.30
CA SER A 43 7.38 1.46 3.34
C SER A 43 6.93 1.13 1.93
N SER A 44 6.14 0.07 1.75
CA SER A 44 5.60 -0.32 0.44
C SER A 44 4.69 0.76 -0.14
N ILE A 45 3.76 1.28 0.68
CA ILE A 45 2.86 2.37 0.28
C ILE A 45 3.67 3.64 -0.04
N GLY A 46 4.68 3.97 0.75
CA GLY A 46 5.54 5.12 0.53
C GLY A 46 6.31 5.05 -0.79
N VAL A 47 6.82 3.88 -1.16
CA VAL A 47 7.48 3.68 -2.46
C VAL A 47 6.49 3.80 -3.62
N LEU A 48 5.31 3.18 -3.53
CA LEU A 48 4.25 3.30 -4.54
C LEU A 48 3.84 4.77 -4.72
N LEU A 49 3.66 5.48 -3.62
CA LEU A 49 3.31 6.90 -3.61
C LEU A 49 4.42 7.75 -4.23
N GLY A 50 5.69 7.45 -3.94
CA GLY A 50 6.85 8.11 -4.56
C GLY A 50 6.88 7.94 -6.08
N ILE A 51 6.63 6.73 -6.58
CA ILE A 51 6.54 6.46 -8.03
C ILE A 51 5.40 7.28 -8.64
N LEU A 52 4.21 7.26 -8.02
CA LEU A 52 3.06 8.03 -8.50
C LEU A 52 3.33 9.53 -8.47
N PHE A 53 4.06 10.07 -7.49
CA PHE A 53 4.43 11.49 -7.46
C PHE A 53 5.44 11.86 -8.54
N VAL A 54 6.36 10.96 -8.90
CA VAL A 54 7.24 11.17 -10.07
C VAL A 54 6.41 11.24 -11.34
N VAL A 55 5.46 10.31 -11.53
CA VAL A 55 4.55 10.31 -12.68
C VAL A 55 3.63 11.54 -12.67
N PHE A 56 3.17 11.98 -11.49
CA PHE A 56 2.33 13.15 -11.31
C PHE A 56 2.96 14.43 -11.88
N THR A 57 4.29 14.56 -11.89
CA THR A 57 4.97 15.71 -12.52
C THR A 57 4.62 15.84 -14.00
N THR A 58 4.34 14.73 -14.67
CA THR A 58 3.92 14.69 -16.07
C THR A 58 2.41 14.81 -16.19
N ASP A 59 1.66 14.13 -15.32
CA ASP A 59 0.19 14.15 -15.31
C ASP A 59 -0.39 15.54 -15.01
N TYR A 60 0.38 16.40 -14.31
CA TYR A 60 -0.02 17.75 -13.95
C TYR A 60 -0.47 18.57 -15.17
N ALA A 61 0.29 18.48 -16.27
CA ALA A 61 0.00 19.21 -17.51
C ALA A 61 -1.26 18.70 -18.24
N LEU A 62 -1.69 17.46 -17.96
CA LEU A 62 -2.87 16.86 -18.57
C LEU A 62 -4.16 17.22 -17.84
N LEU A 63 -4.11 17.37 -16.51
CA LEU A 63 -5.31 17.42 -15.67
C LEU A 63 -5.47 18.69 -14.85
N TYR A 64 -4.37 19.37 -14.50
CA TYR A 64 -4.37 20.42 -13.47
C TYR A 64 -4.00 21.81 -14.01
N THR A 65 -3.92 21.96 -15.33
CA THR A 65 -3.71 23.26 -15.98
C THR A 65 -5.03 23.88 -16.43
N ASN A 66 -5.17 25.20 -16.26
CA ASN A 66 -6.35 25.94 -16.72
C ASN A 66 -6.32 26.24 -18.23
N ALA A 67 -5.16 26.14 -18.86
CA ALA A 67 -5.01 26.27 -20.31
C ALA A 67 -5.42 24.97 -21.01
N PRO A 68 -5.90 25.02 -22.26
CA PRO A 68 -6.14 23.82 -23.06
C PRO A 68 -4.88 22.94 -23.12
N THR A 69 -5.04 21.64 -22.91
CA THR A 69 -3.94 20.67 -22.94
C THR A 69 -3.26 20.69 -24.31
N THR A 70 -1.94 20.91 -24.33
CA THR A 70 -1.17 21.01 -25.57
C THR A 70 -0.86 19.62 -26.12
N ALA A 71 -0.63 19.53 -27.44
CA ALA A 71 -0.17 18.29 -28.07
C ALA A 71 1.18 17.81 -27.48
N ASP A 72 2.04 18.75 -27.11
CA ASP A 72 3.32 18.47 -26.46
C ASP A 72 3.15 17.82 -25.08
N ALA A 73 2.20 18.29 -24.27
CA ALA A 73 1.90 17.68 -22.97
C ALA A 73 1.48 16.21 -23.11
N TYR A 74 0.63 15.88 -24.09
CA TYR A 74 0.26 14.51 -24.38
C TYR A 74 1.45 13.65 -24.83
N LEU A 75 2.34 14.21 -25.65
CA LEU A 75 3.55 13.50 -26.10
C LEU A 75 4.49 13.21 -24.92
N VAL A 76 4.72 14.18 -24.04
CA VAL A 76 5.56 13.99 -22.85
C VAL A 76 4.96 12.94 -21.91
N ALA A 77 3.64 12.94 -21.72
CA ALA A 77 2.95 11.90 -20.95
C ALA A 77 3.11 10.50 -21.57
N GLU A 78 2.87 10.36 -22.86
CA GLU A 78 3.06 9.08 -23.56
C GLU A 78 4.51 8.59 -23.46
N GLN A 79 5.49 9.48 -23.58
CA GLN A 79 6.91 9.14 -23.38
C GLN A 79 7.19 8.63 -21.96
N ALA A 80 6.70 9.32 -20.92
CA ALA A 80 6.91 8.90 -19.53
C ALA A 80 6.27 7.52 -19.27
N TYR A 81 5.05 7.34 -19.75
CA TYR A 81 4.26 6.12 -19.61
C TYR A 81 4.90 4.93 -20.33
N LEU A 82 5.32 5.11 -21.59
CA LEU A 82 5.95 4.04 -22.35
C LEU A 82 7.35 3.70 -21.83
N LYS A 83 8.11 4.66 -21.30
CA LYS A 83 9.37 4.36 -20.58
C LYS A 83 9.13 3.45 -19.38
N LEU A 84 8.08 3.72 -18.60
CA LEU A 84 7.70 2.87 -17.47
C LEU A 84 7.21 1.48 -17.95
N TRP A 85 6.44 1.44 -19.04
CA TRP A 85 5.98 0.20 -19.69
C TRP A 85 7.13 -0.69 -20.17
N THR A 86 8.21 -0.09 -20.68
CA THR A 86 9.36 -0.82 -21.25
C THR A 86 10.46 -1.12 -20.24
N THR A 87 10.26 -0.81 -18.96
CA THR A 87 11.25 -1.02 -17.89
C THR A 87 11.67 -2.50 -17.78
N PRO A 88 12.88 -2.81 -17.26
CA PRO A 88 13.34 -4.19 -17.11
C PRO A 88 12.37 -5.08 -16.33
N LEU A 89 12.34 -6.37 -16.69
CA LEU A 89 11.41 -7.35 -16.11
C LEU A 89 11.51 -7.41 -14.58
N ALA A 90 12.73 -7.34 -14.03
CA ALA A 90 12.94 -7.29 -12.59
C ALA A 90 12.26 -6.07 -11.93
N VAL A 91 12.28 -4.91 -12.58
CA VAL A 91 11.63 -3.70 -12.07
C VAL A 91 10.11 -3.86 -12.08
N LYS A 92 9.53 -4.45 -13.15
CA LYS A 92 8.10 -4.80 -13.17
C LYS A 92 7.73 -5.75 -12.05
N ALA A 93 8.52 -6.80 -11.82
CA ALA A 93 8.30 -7.74 -10.74
C ALA A 93 8.30 -7.06 -9.36
N ILE A 94 9.23 -6.14 -9.13
CA ILE A 94 9.31 -5.36 -7.88
C ILE A 94 8.07 -4.50 -7.69
N PHE A 95 7.57 -3.81 -8.73
CA PHE A 95 6.36 -3.00 -8.61
C PHE A 95 5.12 -3.83 -8.27
N HIS A 96 4.95 -4.99 -8.91
CA HIS A 96 3.86 -5.90 -8.56
C HIS A 96 4.02 -6.45 -7.14
N LEU A 97 5.24 -6.79 -6.71
CA LEU A 97 5.51 -7.22 -5.34
C LEU A 97 5.13 -6.12 -4.33
N LEU A 98 5.53 -4.87 -4.58
CA LEU A 98 5.19 -3.71 -3.74
C LEU A 98 3.68 -3.42 -3.75
N LEU A 99 2.95 -3.78 -4.81
CA LEU A 99 1.50 -3.67 -4.87
C LEU A 99 0.79 -4.79 -4.09
N LEU A 100 1.34 -6.01 -4.10
CA LEU A 100 0.78 -7.18 -3.42
C LEU A 100 1.10 -7.20 -1.91
N LEU A 101 2.25 -6.65 -1.51
CA LEU A 101 2.69 -6.68 -0.11
C LEU A 101 1.72 -5.98 0.87
N PRO A 102 1.14 -4.80 0.58
CA PRO A 102 0.12 -4.19 1.42
C PRO A 102 -1.14 -5.04 1.55
N ILE A 103 -1.59 -5.68 0.47
CA ILE A 103 -2.78 -6.55 0.47
C ILE A 103 -2.58 -7.73 1.42
N LEU A 104 -1.42 -8.40 1.32
CA LEU A 104 -1.08 -9.52 2.21
C LEU A 104 -0.96 -9.06 3.67
N THR A 105 -0.25 -7.96 3.90
CA THR A 105 -0.02 -7.42 5.25
C THR A 105 -1.34 -7.02 5.93
N LEU A 106 -2.21 -6.30 5.22
CA LEU A 106 -3.51 -5.89 5.74
C LEU A 106 -4.44 -7.09 5.96
N SER A 107 -4.38 -8.11 5.11
CA SER A 107 -5.16 -9.35 5.28
C SER A 107 -4.76 -10.11 6.56
N ILE A 108 -3.46 -10.21 6.84
CA ILE A 108 -2.94 -10.82 8.09
C ILE A 108 -3.32 -9.97 9.30
N LYS A 109 -3.26 -8.64 9.21
CA LYS A 109 -3.67 -7.75 10.30
C LYS A 109 -5.18 -7.85 10.57
N LEU A 110 -5.98 -7.91 9.51
CA LEU A 110 -7.45 -8.01 9.57
C LEU A 110 -7.91 -9.32 10.21
N SER A 111 -7.15 -10.41 10.07
CA SER A 111 -7.49 -11.71 10.69
C SER A 111 -7.41 -11.71 12.22
N ARG A 112 -6.96 -10.62 12.86
CA ARG A 112 -6.99 -10.46 14.31
C ARG A 112 -8.38 -10.06 14.84
N TYR A 113 -9.30 -9.66 13.96
CA TYR A 113 -10.71 -9.36 14.28
C TYR A 113 -10.94 -8.41 15.48
N THR A 114 -10.00 -7.50 15.77
CA THR A 114 -10.24 -6.42 16.74
C THR A 114 -11.10 -5.33 16.09
N GLU A 115 -11.83 -4.55 16.88
CA GLU A 115 -12.64 -3.43 16.36
C GLU A 115 -11.78 -2.49 15.51
N ALA A 116 -10.60 -2.09 16.02
CA ALA A 116 -9.64 -1.28 15.28
C ALA A 116 -9.14 -1.96 13.99
N ALA A 117 -8.92 -3.28 13.98
CA ALA A 117 -8.49 -3.99 12.77
C ALA A 117 -9.61 -4.01 11.70
N ILE A 118 -10.86 -4.24 12.11
CA ILE A 118 -12.00 -4.28 11.18
C ILE A 118 -12.21 -2.92 10.52
N TYR A 119 -12.19 -1.83 11.29
CA TYR A 119 -12.45 -0.51 10.74
C TYR A 119 -11.24 0.09 10.02
N PHE A 120 -10.05 0.08 10.62
CA PHE A 120 -8.89 0.73 10.01
C PHE A 120 -8.17 -0.14 8.98
N ASP A 121 -7.84 -1.40 9.32
CA ASP A 121 -7.15 -2.27 8.37
C ASP A 121 -8.12 -2.79 7.29
N GLY A 122 -9.39 -3.02 7.63
CA GLY A 122 -10.42 -3.46 6.67
C GLY A 122 -10.74 -2.41 5.61
N VAL A 123 -10.93 -1.14 5.99
CA VAL A 123 -11.10 -0.05 5.02
C VAL A 123 -9.83 0.13 4.20
N SER A 124 -8.65 0.10 4.84
CA SER A 124 -7.37 0.17 4.13
C SER A 124 -7.19 -0.95 3.11
N LEU A 125 -7.65 -2.17 3.41
CA LEU A 125 -7.67 -3.30 2.48
C LEU A 125 -8.56 -3.00 1.28
N GLY A 126 -9.76 -2.44 1.51
CA GLY A 126 -10.64 -1.96 0.45
C GLY A 126 -9.98 -0.91 -0.45
N LEU A 127 -9.28 0.07 0.14
CA LEU A 127 -8.60 1.12 -0.61
C LEU A 127 -7.47 0.56 -1.49
N ILE A 128 -6.63 -0.34 -0.98
CA ILE A 128 -5.57 -0.94 -1.81
C ILE A 128 -6.13 -1.86 -2.90
N LEU A 129 -7.24 -2.55 -2.65
CA LEU A 129 -7.93 -3.33 -3.69
C LEU A 129 -8.51 -2.43 -4.79
N LEU A 130 -8.98 -1.23 -4.44
CA LEU A 130 -9.38 -0.23 -5.43
C LEU A 130 -8.17 0.28 -6.25
N VAL A 131 -7.02 0.51 -5.61
CA VAL A 131 -5.76 0.84 -6.34
C VAL A 131 -5.38 -0.30 -7.29
N LEU A 132 -5.47 -1.56 -6.86
CA LEU A 132 -5.24 -2.73 -7.72
C LEU A 132 -6.22 -2.76 -8.89
N GLY A 133 -7.48 -2.42 -8.66
CA GLY A 133 -8.51 -2.28 -9.70
C GLY A 133 -8.18 -1.19 -10.72
N LEU A 134 -7.72 0.00 -10.29
CA LEU A 134 -7.29 1.08 -11.19
C LEU A 134 -6.05 0.68 -11.99
N TYR A 135 -5.11 -0.02 -11.36
CA TYR A 135 -3.91 -0.51 -12.03
C TYR A 135 -4.26 -1.55 -13.11
N THR A 136 -5.01 -2.58 -12.76
CA THR A 136 -5.33 -3.69 -13.68
C THR A 136 -6.41 -3.34 -14.70
N GLY A 137 -7.37 -2.50 -14.34
CA GLY A 137 -8.53 -2.14 -15.17
C GLY A 137 -8.38 -0.87 -16.00
N SER A 138 -7.46 0.03 -15.65
CA SER A 138 -7.21 1.27 -16.40
C SER A 138 -5.77 1.38 -16.88
N THR A 139 -4.80 1.34 -15.96
CA THR A 139 -3.38 1.61 -16.27
C THR A 139 -2.85 0.61 -17.30
N ILE A 140 -2.87 -0.68 -16.98
CA ILE A 140 -2.37 -1.73 -17.87
C ILE A 140 -3.04 -1.76 -19.25
N PRO A 141 -4.38 -1.80 -19.38
CA PRO A 141 -5.01 -1.86 -20.70
C PRO A 141 -4.77 -0.60 -21.54
N ASN A 142 -4.72 0.58 -20.93
CA ASN A 142 -4.45 1.83 -21.65
C ASN A 142 -3.01 1.89 -22.15
N LEU A 143 -2.04 1.55 -21.30
CA LEU A 143 -0.62 1.46 -21.67
C LEU A 143 -0.39 0.40 -22.77
N ARG A 144 -1.08 -0.74 -22.69
CA ARG A 144 -1.02 -1.79 -23.72
C ARG A 144 -1.49 -1.29 -25.08
N LYS A 145 -2.59 -0.53 -25.10
CA LYS A 145 -3.15 0.13 -26.30
C LYS A 145 -2.16 1.14 -26.90
N LEU A 146 -1.58 2.00 -26.06
CA LEU A 146 -0.57 2.99 -26.47
C LEU A 146 0.69 2.32 -27.01
N ALA A 147 1.19 1.28 -26.34
CA ALA A 147 2.38 0.54 -26.74
C ALA A 147 2.20 -0.21 -28.06
N PHE A 148 0.97 -0.65 -28.39
CA PHE A 148 0.66 -1.30 -29.66
C PHE A 148 0.76 -0.34 -30.85
N THR A 149 0.36 0.92 -30.66
CA THR A 149 0.43 1.98 -31.69
C THR A 149 1.06 3.25 -31.13
N PRO A 150 2.38 3.31 -30.92
CA PRO A 150 3.02 4.51 -30.37
C PRO A 150 2.92 5.70 -31.34
N SER A 151 2.76 6.92 -30.81
CA SER A 151 2.50 8.13 -31.63
C SER A 151 3.68 8.63 -32.47
N THR A 152 4.92 8.31 -32.10
CA THR A 152 6.13 8.80 -32.76
C THR A 152 7.10 7.67 -33.10
N GLN A 153 7.95 7.90 -34.09
CA GLN A 153 8.95 6.91 -34.50
C GLN A 153 9.95 6.57 -33.38
N GLU A 154 10.29 7.54 -32.54
CA GLU A 154 11.14 7.31 -31.35
C GLU A 154 10.48 6.35 -30.36
N LEU A 155 9.18 6.51 -30.11
CA LEU A 155 8.42 5.61 -29.23
C LEU A 155 8.25 4.22 -29.85
N VAL A 156 8.07 4.14 -31.17
CA VAL A 156 8.07 2.86 -31.90
C VAL A 156 9.40 2.14 -31.69
N GLN A 157 10.52 2.85 -31.81
CA GLN A 157 11.84 2.27 -31.56
C GLN A 157 12.02 1.86 -30.10
N LEU A 158 11.59 2.69 -29.15
CA LEU A 158 11.62 2.38 -27.71
C LEU A 158 10.91 1.06 -27.42
N VAL A 159 9.68 0.89 -27.90
CA VAL A 159 8.88 -0.32 -27.65
C VAL A 159 9.47 -1.54 -28.37
N LYS A 160 9.84 -1.43 -29.64
CA LYS A 160 10.39 -2.56 -30.43
C LYS A 160 11.74 -3.05 -29.91
N ASN A 161 12.60 -2.15 -29.46
CA ASN A 161 13.95 -2.47 -29.02
C ASN A 161 14.00 -2.92 -27.55
N SER A 162 12.87 -3.02 -26.86
CA SER A 162 12.81 -3.37 -25.45
C SER A 162 12.78 -4.89 -25.25
N PRO A 163 13.91 -5.55 -24.94
CA PRO A 163 13.98 -7.01 -24.82
C PRO A 163 13.13 -7.54 -23.65
N HIS A 164 12.73 -6.67 -22.73
CA HIS A 164 11.97 -7.02 -21.53
C HIS A 164 10.46 -7.16 -21.78
N LEU A 165 9.99 -6.83 -22.98
CA LEU A 165 8.66 -7.26 -23.45
C LEU A 165 8.71 -8.70 -24.00
N ILE A 166 9.89 -9.20 -24.35
CA ILE A 166 10.09 -10.58 -24.80
C ILE A 166 10.27 -11.44 -23.54
N ILE A 167 9.30 -12.32 -23.31
CA ILE A 167 9.28 -13.18 -22.12
C ILE A 167 10.17 -14.40 -22.40
N PRO A 168 11.09 -14.77 -21.49
CA PRO A 168 11.87 -15.99 -21.64
C PRO A 168 10.97 -17.23 -21.58
N ASP A 169 10.94 -18.03 -22.64
CA ASP A 169 10.12 -19.26 -22.72
C ASP A 169 10.90 -20.52 -22.31
N HIS A 170 12.22 -20.42 -22.19
CA HIS A 170 13.11 -21.53 -21.84
C HIS A 170 13.85 -21.21 -20.55
N PHE A 171 13.60 -22.03 -19.52
CA PHE A 171 14.32 -21.96 -18.25
C PHE A 171 15.21 -23.19 -18.10
N ALA A 172 16.44 -23.00 -17.61
CA ALA A 172 17.30 -24.12 -17.25
C ALA A 172 16.60 -25.05 -16.22
N PRO A 173 16.91 -26.36 -16.21
CA PRO A 173 16.44 -27.27 -15.18
C PRO A 173 16.91 -26.82 -13.79
N ILE A 174 16.01 -26.96 -12.81
CA ILE A 174 16.10 -26.62 -11.37
C ILE A 174 17.51 -26.16 -10.91
N SER A 175 17.79 -24.89 -11.13
CA SER A 175 18.93 -24.15 -10.54
C SER A 175 18.42 -22.97 -9.71
N PRO A 176 19.14 -22.51 -8.68
CA PRO A 176 18.73 -21.36 -7.86
C PRO A 176 18.43 -20.10 -8.72
N ALA A 177 19.25 -19.86 -9.74
CA ALA A 177 19.05 -18.77 -10.69
C ALA A 177 17.76 -18.93 -11.51
N SER A 178 17.45 -20.15 -11.97
CA SER A 178 16.21 -20.41 -12.72
C SER A 178 14.94 -20.24 -11.88
N ILE A 179 14.99 -20.53 -10.59
CA ILE A 179 13.85 -20.34 -9.66
C ILE A 179 13.53 -18.84 -9.53
N ILE A 180 14.56 -18.02 -9.33
CA ILE A 180 14.40 -16.56 -9.22
C ILE A 180 13.88 -15.98 -10.54
N GLN A 181 14.41 -16.43 -11.68
CA GLN A 181 13.92 -15.98 -12.99
C GLN A 181 12.46 -16.34 -13.24
N ARG A 182 12.04 -17.56 -12.88
CA ARG A 182 10.63 -17.97 -12.96
C ARG A 182 9.74 -17.12 -12.06
N LEU A 183 10.20 -16.80 -10.84
CA LEU A 183 9.49 -15.92 -9.92
C LEU A 183 9.34 -14.50 -10.48
N ILE A 184 10.41 -13.94 -11.05
CA ILE A 184 10.39 -12.61 -11.69
C ILE A 184 9.42 -12.58 -12.87
N VAL A 185 9.44 -13.61 -13.72
CA VAL A 185 8.49 -13.74 -14.84
C VAL A 185 7.06 -13.84 -14.32
N PHE A 186 6.83 -14.65 -13.28
CA PHE A 186 5.53 -14.80 -12.64
C PHE A 186 4.99 -13.48 -12.08
N LEU A 187 5.81 -12.76 -11.30
CA LEU A 187 5.42 -11.48 -10.73
C LEU A 187 5.21 -10.39 -11.78
N SER A 188 5.86 -10.50 -12.95
CA SER A 188 5.74 -9.51 -14.02
C SER A 188 4.55 -9.75 -14.95
N HIS A 189 4.19 -11.01 -15.21
CA HIS A 189 3.12 -11.40 -16.14
C HIS A 189 2.21 -12.47 -15.52
N PRO A 190 1.51 -12.16 -14.40
CA PRO A 190 0.76 -13.16 -13.66
C PRO A 190 -0.37 -13.79 -14.49
N ALA A 191 -0.97 -13.02 -15.41
CA ALA A 191 -2.04 -13.49 -16.29
C ALA A 191 -1.62 -14.66 -17.18
N ARG A 192 -0.35 -14.72 -17.63
CA ARG A 192 0.15 -15.81 -18.49
C ARG A 192 0.25 -17.15 -17.79
N ILE A 193 0.41 -17.17 -16.47
CA ILE A 193 0.50 -18.40 -15.67
C ILE A 193 -0.87 -18.78 -15.11
N LEU A 194 -1.70 -17.80 -14.73
CA LEU A 194 -3.05 -18.05 -14.22
C LEU A 194 -4.01 -18.54 -15.32
N LEU A 195 -3.80 -18.11 -16.56
CA LEU A 195 -4.57 -18.56 -17.71
C LEU A 195 -3.93 -19.79 -18.36
N LYS A 196 -4.76 -20.67 -18.92
CA LYS A 196 -4.28 -21.75 -19.79
C LYS A 196 -3.54 -21.13 -20.98
N PRO A 197 -2.40 -21.68 -21.45
CA PRO A 197 -1.58 -21.08 -22.50
C PRO A 197 -2.37 -20.72 -23.77
N GLN A 198 -3.30 -21.59 -24.17
CA GLN A 198 -4.18 -21.36 -25.31
C GLN A 198 -5.07 -20.12 -25.13
N LYS A 199 -5.68 -19.95 -23.95
CA LYS A 199 -6.54 -18.79 -23.67
C LYS A 199 -5.77 -17.48 -23.64
N ALA A 200 -4.53 -17.50 -23.14
CA ALA A 200 -3.68 -16.32 -23.16
C ALA A 200 -3.35 -15.89 -24.60
N LEU A 201 -3.08 -16.86 -25.49
CA LEU A 201 -2.85 -16.58 -26.91
C LEU A 201 -4.11 -16.07 -27.62
N GLU A 202 -5.27 -16.68 -27.35
CA GLU A 202 -6.57 -16.22 -27.87
C GLU A 202 -6.84 -14.76 -27.49
N GLN A 203 -6.60 -14.37 -26.23
CA GLN A 203 -6.75 -12.98 -25.78
C GLN A 203 -5.76 -12.03 -26.45
N GLU A 204 -4.51 -12.44 -26.69
CA GLU A 204 -3.53 -11.64 -27.42
C GLU A 204 -3.96 -11.42 -28.88
N GLN A 205 -4.50 -12.45 -29.53
CA GLN A 205 -5.03 -12.38 -30.90
C GLN A 205 -6.29 -11.53 -30.99
N GLU A 206 -7.25 -11.70 -30.07
CA GLU A 206 -8.46 -10.89 -30.00
C GLU A 206 -8.13 -9.42 -29.78
N PHE A 207 -7.19 -9.12 -28.89
CA PHE A 207 -6.69 -7.77 -28.67
C PHE A 207 -6.08 -7.18 -29.95
N ALA A 208 -5.17 -7.90 -30.61
CA ALA A 208 -4.54 -7.43 -31.85
C ALA A 208 -5.58 -7.18 -32.95
N LYS A 209 -6.50 -8.11 -33.15
CA LYS A 209 -7.62 -7.96 -34.08
C LYS A 209 -8.49 -6.75 -33.76
N SER A 210 -8.78 -6.49 -32.47
CA SER A 210 -9.56 -5.33 -32.06
C SER A 210 -8.87 -4.00 -32.39
N MET A 211 -7.55 -3.97 -32.29
CA MET A 211 -6.71 -2.82 -32.61
C MET A 211 -6.55 -2.59 -34.12
N GLU A 212 -6.53 -3.66 -34.92
CA GLU A 212 -6.54 -3.56 -36.39
C GLU A 212 -7.89 -3.07 -36.92
N LEU A 213 -8.99 -3.52 -36.32
CA LEU A 213 -10.33 -3.11 -36.70
C LEU A 213 -10.65 -1.66 -36.29
N ASN A 214 -10.19 -1.25 -35.10
CA ASN A 214 -10.42 0.08 -34.55
C ASN A 214 -9.08 0.71 -34.12
N PRO A 215 -8.32 1.27 -35.09
CA PRO A 215 -7.06 1.94 -34.76
C PRO A 215 -7.32 3.15 -33.86
N ILE A 216 -6.40 3.38 -32.93
CA ILE A 216 -6.47 4.52 -31.99
C ILE A 216 -6.18 5.80 -32.75
N ASP A 217 -7.21 6.65 -32.89
CA ASP A 217 -7.06 8.01 -33.38
C ASP A 217 -6.48 8.95 -32.31
N THR A 218 -6.18 10.19 -32.71
CA THR A 218 -5.54 11.18 -31.82
C THR A 218 -6.42 11.51 -30.61
N THR A 219 -7.73 11.64 -30.79
CA THR A 219 -8.67 11.97 -29.71
C THR A 219 -8.74 10.84 -28.68
N SER A 220 -8.93 9.60 -29.13
CA SER A 220 -8.95 8.42 -28.27
C SER A 220 -7.63 8.24 -27.54
N ARG A 221 -6.50 8.57 -28.17
CA ARG A 221 -5.18 8.57 -27.51
C ARG A 221 -5.11 9.56 -26.37
N HIS A 222 -5.56 10.80 -26.60
CA HIS A 222 -5.60 11.83 -25.57
C HIS A 222 -6.51 11.40 -24.40
N GLU A 223 -7.66 10.79 -24.68
CA GLU A 223 -8.54 10.22 -23.66
C GLU A 223 -7.85 9.12 -22.86
N LEU A 224 -7.17 8.16 -23.51
CA LEU A 224 -6.42 7.11 -22.82
C LEU A 224 -5.36 7.68 -21.88
N LEU A 225 -4.63 8.70 -22.31
CA LEU A 225 -3.61 9.38 -21.51
C LEU A 225 -4.25 10.10 -20.31
N SER A 226 -5.30 10.90 -20.53
CA SER A 226 -6.00 11.63 -19.47
C SER A 226 -6.69 10.70 -18.47
N VAL A 227 -7.31 9.60 -18.92
CA VAL A 227 -7.94 8.60 -18.04
C VAL A 227 -6.90 7.86 -17.20
N THR A 228 -5.73 7.58 -17.78
CA THR A 228 -4.61 6.96 -17.04
C THR A 228 -4.07 7.91 -15.99
N ALA A 229 -3.83 9.18 -16.35
CA ALA A 229 -3.43 10.24 -15.42
C ALA A 229 -4.43 10.40 -14.26
N ALA A 230 -5.74 10.39 -14.57
CA ALA A 230 -6.78 10.55 -13.55
C ALA A 230 -6.78 9.34 -12.59
N GLY A 231 -6.56 8.14 -13.12
CA GLY A 231 -6.37 6.92 -12.33
C GLY A 231 -5.19 7.03 -11.37
N HIS A 232 -4.06 7.58 -11.80
CA HIS A 232 -2.91 7.83 -10.91
C HIS A 232 -3.25 8.82 -9.81
N SER A 233 -3.91 9.94 -10.12
CA SER A 233 -4.36 10.91 -9.12
C SER A 233 -5.27 10.29 -8.08
N ILE A 234 -6.27 9.49 -8.49
CA ILE A 234 -7.15 8.77 -7.57
C ILE A 234 -6.32 7.81 -6.70
N ALA A 235 -5.39 7.06 -7.29
CA ALA A 235 -4.52 6.15 -6.54
C ALA A 235 -3.68 6.88 -5.48
N ILE A 236 -3.16 8.07 -5.77
CA ILE A 236 -2.45 8.92 -4.78
C ILE A 236 -3.35 9.19 -3.57
N PHE A 237 -4.59 9.65 -3.79
CA PHE A 237 -5.53 9.91 -2.68
C PHE A 237 -5.87 8.67 -1.87
N LEU A 238 -6.05 7.52 -2.54
CA LEU A 238 -6.33 6.25 -1.86
C LEU A 238 -5.16 5.81 -0.98
N LEU A 239 -3.92 5.89 -1.49
CA LEU A 239 -2.71 5.52 -0.76
C LEU A 239 -2.45 6.47 0.42
N VAL A 240 -2.66 7.78 0.25
CA VAL A 240 -2.63 8.75 1.36
C VAL A 240 -3.70 8.42 2.39
N GLY A 241 -4.90 8.06 1.95
CA GLY A 241 -6.00 7.61 2.82
C GLY A 241 -5.59 6.40 3.69
N ILE A 242 -4.88 5.42 3.12
CA ILE A 242 -4.35 4.29 3.90
C ILE A 242 -3.36 4.78 4.95
N ILE A 243 -2.41 5.66 4.61
CA ILE A 243 -1.46 6.21 5.60
C ILE A 243 -2.20 6.88 6.76
N LEU A 244 -3.21 7.71 6.46
CA LEU A 244 -4.02 8.39 7.47
C LEU A 244 -4.79 7.39 8.36
N LEU A 245 -5.35 6.33 7.77
CA LEU A 245 -6.02 5.27 8.52
C LEU A 245 -5.06 4.50 9.42
N GLN A 246 -3.84 4.21 8.96
CA GLN A 246 -2.84 3.54 9.80
C GLN A 246 -2.40 4.43 10.97
N ILE A 247 -2.26 5.74 10.76
CA ILE A 247 -1.99 6.70 11.85
C ILE A 247 -3.18 6.74 12.82
N GLY A 248 -4.41 6.82 12.28
CA GLY A 248 -5.64 6.82 13.07
C GLY A 248 -5.81 5.57 13.91
N LYS A 249 -5.44 4.40 13.37
CA LYS A 249 -5.43 3.14 14.11
C LYS A 249 -4.50 3.19 15.32
N VAL A 250 -3.26 3.65 15.13
CA VAL A 250 -2.28 3.77 16.22
C VAL A 250 -2.81 4.71 17.30
N TYR A 251 -3.42 5.83 16.91
CA TYR A 251 -4.04 6.75 17.86
C TYR A 251 -5.19 6.10 18.63
N ALA A 252 -6.10 5.40 17.95
CA ALA A 252 -7.23 4.71 18.57
C ALA A 252 -6.77 3.65 19.58
N GLU A 253 -5.78 2.83 19.23
CA GLU A 253 -5.24 1.80 20.13
C GLU A 253 -4.56 2.39 21.39
N ILE A 254 -3.89 3.54 21.24
CA ILE A 254 -3.28 4.25 22.37
C ILE A 254 -4.36 4.81 23.31
N GLU A 255 -5.41 5.40 22.76
CA GLU A 255 -6.48 5.99 23.56
C GLU A 255 -7.32 4.92 24.27
N ASP A 256 -7.64 3.81 23.59
CA ASP A 256 -8.32 2.66 24.19
C ASP A 256 -7.51 2.08 25.37
N ALA A 257 -6.19 1.98 25.22
CA ALA A 257 -5.30 1.53 26.29
C ALA A 257 -5.29 2.51 27.48
N ARG A 258 -5.29 3.82 27.21
CA ARG A 258 -5.34 4.88 28.24
C ARG A 258 -6.63 4.82 29.04
N LEU A 259 -7.77 4.69 28.36
CA LEU A 259 -9.09 4.61 29.00
C LEU A 259 -9.22 3.35 29.86
N LYS A 260 -8.74 2.21 29.35
CA LYS A 260 -8.73 0.96 30.11
C LYS A 260 -7.91 1.06 31.41
N ALA A 261 -6.72 1.66 31.35
CA ALA A 261 -5.88 1.87 32.52
C ALA A 261 -6.53 2.78 33.58
N GLN A 262 -7.26 3.82 33.14
CA GLN A 262 -8.01 4.68 34.05
C GLN A 262 -9.15 3.93 34.75
N PHE A 263 -9.91 3.13 34.00
CA PHE A 263 -11.01 2.32 34.53
C PHE A 263 -10.52 1.30 35.58
N GLU A 264 -9.42 0.59 35.30
CA GLU A 264 -8.81 -0.36 36.23
C GLU A 264 -8.33 0.34 37.52
N SER A 265 -7.73 1.52 37.41
CA SER A 265 -7.29 2.30 38.58
C SER A 265 -8.44 2.78 39.47
N GLN A 266 -9.64 2.97 38.89
CA GLN A 266 -10.83 3.42 39.60
C GLN A 266 -11.61 2.27 40.27
N HIS A 267 -11.34 1.02 39.89
CA HIS A 267 -12.08 -0.16 40.34
C HIS A 267 -11.26 -1.15 41.18
N VAL A 268 -10.03 -0.82 41.58
CA VAL A 268 -9.32 -1.56 42.64
C VAL A 268 -10.17 -1.52 43.92
N PRO A 269 -10.72 -2.67 44.39
CA PRO A 269 -11.58 -2.69 45.57
C PRO A 269 -10.81 -2.17 46.78
N LYS A 270 -11.46 -1.35 47.61
CA LYS A 270 -10.96 -0.91 48.93
C LYS A 270 -10.89 -2.07 49.94
N GLU A 271 -10.55 -3.29 49.54
CA GLU A 271 -10.70 -4.51 50.35
C GLU A 271 -9.45 -4.90 51.15
N LYS A 272 -8.47 -4.01 51.29
CA LYS A 272 -7.31 -4.22 52.18
C LYS A 272 -6.92 -2.96 52.96
N LYS A 273 -7.88 -2.29 53.58
CA LYS A 273 -7.58 -1.25 54.59
C LYS A 273 -8.11 -1.51 55.99
N ASP A 274 -8.92 -2.56 56.17
CA ASP A 274 -9.50 -2.92 57.47
C ASP A 274 -9.14 -4.37 57.86
N GLN A 275 -7.84 -4.66 58.01
CA GLN A 275 -7.33 -5.77 58.84
C GLN A 275 -6.01 -5.33 59.49
#